data_AF-A0A1V6Q0W9-F1
#
_entry.id   AF-A0A1V6Q0W9-F1
#
_cell.length_a   1.000
_cell.length_b   1.000
_cell.length_c   1.000
_cell.angle_alpha   90.00
_cell.angle_beta   90.00
_cell.angle_gamma   90.00
#
_symmetry.space_group_name_H-M   'P 1'
#
loop_
_entity.id
_entity.type
_entity.pdbx_description
1 polymer ?
#
loop_
_entity_poly.entity_id
_entity_poly.type
_entity_poly.pdbx_seq_one_letter_code
_entity_poly.pdbx_strand_id
1 'polypeptide(L)'
;MAFRHISTDPRIRHCIAITFKAIALAHFEKSIKALNQNCGWPGHFGLNEILQVELETRGVSNTEGNIRVLSICKLRIRALDRPVPYATNKIALLSEAREIPQRSAKGVHRSKDFNRDFLHLALPLAEAIGHRMALLAAIEAEINPKLIASYKSCAIK
;
A
#
# COMPACT_ATOMS: atom_id res chain seq x y z
N MET A 1 -2.62 17.40 8.49
CA MET A 1 -2.92 16.07 7.90
C MET A 1 -4.28 16.05 7.19
N ALA A 2 -4.30 15.98 5.85
CA ALA A 2 -5.50 16.10 5.01
C ALA A 2 -6.58 15.01 5.18
N PHE A 3 -6.29 13.87 5.83
CA PHE A 3 -7.22 12.73 5.96
C PHE A 3 -8.42 13.02 6.88
N ARG A 4 -8.21 13.75 7.99
CA ARG A 4 -9.25 14.00 9.00
C ARG A 4 -10.16 15.19 8.68
N HIS A 5 -9.77 16.04 7.73
CA HIS A 5 -10.58 17.20 7.37
C HIS A 5 -11.83 16.77 6.59
N ILE A 6 -13.00 17.19 7.09
CA ILE A 6 -14.32 16.91 6.50
C ILE A 6 -14.44 17.49 5.08
N SER A 7 -13.73 18.59 4.80
CA SER A 7 -13.69 19.24 3.48
C SER A 7 -12.96 18.41 2.41
N THR A 8 -12.22 17.37 2.80
CA THR A 8 -11.55 16.48 1.85
C THR A 8 -12.57 15.50 1.26
N ASP A 9 -12.61 15.43 -0.08
CA ASP A 9 -13.45 14.48 -0.83
C ASP A 9 -13.41 13.07 -0.17
N PRO A 10 -14.56 12.50 0.22
CA PRO A 10 -14.64 11.15 0.77
C PRO A 10 -13.88 10.10 -0.05
N ARG A 11 -13.83 10.25 -1.38
CA ARG A 11 -13.10 9.34 -2.28
C ARG A 11 -11.59 9.43 -2.05
N ILE A 12 -11.07 10.64 -1.86
CA ILE A 12 -9.66 10.91 -1.58
C ILE A 12 -9.26 10.31 -0.23
N ARG A 13 -10.10 10.50 0.80
CA ARG A 13 -9.89 9.93 2.13
C ARG A 13 -9.88 8.40 2.07
N HIS A 14 -10.81 7.82 1.35
CA HIS A 14 -10.88 6.38 1.18
C HIS A 14 -9.67 5.80 0.41
N CYS A 15 -9.16 6.47 -0.63
CA CYS A 15 -7.92 6.06 -1.29
C CYS A 15 -6.74 6.07 -0.30
N ILE A 16 -6.61 7.14 0.51
CA ILE A 16 -5.57 7.24 1.54
C ILE A 16 -5.69 6.09 2.54
N ALA A 17 -6.89 5.76 3.00
CA ALA A 17 -7.13 4.64 3.92
C ALA A 17 -6.74 3.29 3.31
N ILE A 18 -7.02 3.06 2.03
CA ILE A 18 -6.65 1.83 1.33
C ILE A 18 -5.14 1.71 1.18
N THR A 19 -4.49 2.79 0.73
CA THR A 19 -3.03 2.85 0.61
C THR A 19 -2.38 2.58 1.97
N PHE A 20 -2.90 3.18 3.05
CA PHE A 20 -2.46 2.92 4.41
C PHE A 20 -2.65 1.46 4.81
N LYS A 21 -3.86 0.89 4.60
CA LYS A 21 -4.14 -0.52 4.91
C LYS A 21 -3.19 -1.45 4.16
N ALA A 22 -2.94 -1.19 2.87
CA ALA A 22 -2.06 -2.01 2.04
C ALA A 22 -0.64 -2.04 2.59
N ILE A 23 -0.08 -0.85 2.85
CA ILE A 23 1.30 -0.76 3.32
C ILE A 23 1.48 -1.24 4.76
N ALA A 24 0.50 -0.98 5.64
CA ALA A 24 0.55 -1.44 7.01
C ALA A 24 0.54 -2.98 7.08
N LEU A 25 -0.35 -3.62 6.32
CA LEU A 25 -0.41 -5.08 6.24
C LEU A 25 0.85 -5.68 5.62
N ALA A 26 1.39 -5.08 4.56
CA ALA A 26 2.62 -5.55 3.92
C ALA A 26 3.82 -5.49 4.89
N HIS A 27 3.99 -4.39 5.63
CA HIS A 27 5.03 -4.30 6.67
C HIS A 27 4.81 -5.29 7.80
N PHE A 28 3.56 -5.44 8.25
CA PHE A 28 3.24 -6.34 9.34
C PHE A 28 3.52 -7.79 8.96
N GLU A 29 3.03 -8.25 7.80
CA GLU A 29 3.24 -9.60 7.31
C GLU A 29 4.73 -9.93 7.17
N LYS A 30 5.54 -8.99 6.67
CA LYS A 30 6.99 -9.15 6.61
C LYS A 30 7.63 -9.24 7.99
N SER A 31 7.20 -8.39 8.92
CA SER A 31 7.80 -8.29 10.26
C SER A 31 7.44 -9.47 11.14
N ILE A 32 6.17 -9.90 11.14
CA ILE A 32 5.72 -11.03 11.97
C ILE A 32 6.35 -12.35 11.52
N LYS A 33 6.51 -12.56 10.21
CA LYS A 33 7.22 -13.73 9.67
C LYS A 33 8.69 -13.72 10.04
N ALA A 34 9.36 -12.57 9.90
CA ALA A 34 10.76 -12.44 10.30
C ALA A 34 10.94 -12.66 11.81
N LEU A 35 10.03 -12.12 12.64
CA LEU A 35 10.02 -12.33 14.08
C LEU A 35 9.87 -13.82 14.42
N ASN A 36 8.87 -14.49 13.84
CA ASN A 36 8.61 -15.91 14.05
C ASN A 36 9.85 -16.76 13.70
N GLN A 37 10.44 -16.53 12.52
CA GLN A 37 11.64 -17.24 12.06
C GLN A 37 12.86 -17.00 12.97
N ASN A 38 13.05 -15.78 13.46
CA ASN A 38 14.16 -15.44 14.35
C ASN A 38 14.01 -16.03 15.76
N CYS A 39 12.79 -16.35 16.19
CA CYS A 39 12.54 -17.06 17.44
C CYS A 39 12.80 -18.57 17.34
N GLY A 40 12.99 -19.12 16.14
CA GLY A 40 13.18 -20.56 15.93
C GLY A 40 11.98 -21.38 16.38
N TRP A 41 12.22 -22.58 16.93
CA TRP A 41 11.15 -23.46 17.42
C TRP A 41 10.21 -22.78 18.45
N PRO A 42 10.72 -22.01 19.44
CA PRO A 42 9.87 -21.22 20.33
C PRO A 42 8.91 -20.26 19.63
N GLY A 43 9.21 -19.79 18.42
CA GLY A 43 8.31 -18.95 17.62
C GLY A 43 6.95 -19.61 17.35
N HIS A 44 6.92 -20.94 17.32
CA HIS A 44 5.71 -21.73 17.10
C HIS A 44 4.93 -22.06 18.39
N PHE A 45 5.35 -21.57 19.55
CA PHE A 45 4.64 -21.81 20.81
C PHE A 45 3.44 -20.88 20.94
N GLY A 46 2.26 -21.43 21.21
CA GLY A 46 1.04 -20.62 21.39
C GLY A 46 1.13 -19.58 22.52
N LEU A 47 2.04 -19.77 23.49
CA LEU A 47 2.22 -18.88 24.64
C LEU A 47 2.80 -17.50 24.27
N ASN A 48 3.50 -17.37 23.15
CA ASN A 48 4.06 -16.08 22.71
C ASN A 48 3.13 -15.30 21.78
N GLU A 49 1.98 -15.90 21.42
CA GLU A 49 0.94 -15.36 20.54
C GLU A 49 1.39 -14.95 19.12
N ILE A 50 2.65 -15.19 18.72
CA ILE A 50 3.20 -14.78 17.42
C ILE A 50 2.41 -15.42 16.27
N LEU A 51 2.13 -16.73 16.38
CA LEU A 51 1.34 -17.46 15.39
C LEU A 51 -0.11 -16.97 15.32
N GLN A 52 -0.71 -16.66 16.46
CA GLN A 52 -2.09 -16.17 16.51
C GLN A 52 -2.19 -14.82 15.82
N VAL A 53 -1.29 -13.90 16.15
CA VAL A 53 -1.20 -12.57 15.56
C VAL A 53 -0.95 -12.64 14.05
N GLU A 54 -0.10 -13.57 13.58
CA GLU A 54 0.11 -13.81 12.14
C GLU A 54 -1.20 -14.23 11.44
N LEU A 55 -1.95 -15.17 12.02
CA LEU A 55 -3.21 -15.66 11.47
C LEU A 55 -4.30 -14.58 11.45
N GLU A 56 -4.44 -13.82 12.54
CA GLU A 56 -5.41 -12.73 12.65
C GLU A 56 -5.13 -11.63 11.63
N THR A 57 -3.86 -11.27 11.42
CA THR A 57 -3.45 -10.28 10.41
C THR A 57 -3.86 -10.70 9.00
N ARG A 58 -3.72 -12.00 8.68
CA ARG A 58 -4.20 -12.53 7.39
C ARG A 58 -5.71 -12.37 7.25
N GLY A 59 -6.46 -12.51 8.34
CA GLY A 59 -7.88 -12.17 8.41
C GLY A 59 -8.14 -10.69 8.06
N VAL A 60 -7.42 -9.77 8.69
CA VAL A 60 -7.55 -8.31 8.48
C VAL A 60 -7.33 -7.90 7.01
N SER A 61 -6.49 -8.64 6.28
CA SER A 61 -6.26 -8.40 4.85
C SER A 61 -7.49 -8.62 3.96
N ASN A 62 -8.47 -9.41 4.45
CA ASN A 62 -9.69 -9.77 3.75
C ASN A 62 -10.94 -9.07 4.29
N THR A 63 -11.00 -8.81 5.59
CA THR A 63 -12.12 -8.10 6.23
C THR A 63 -12.14 -6.63 5.81
N GLU A 64 -13.29 -5.96 5.93
CA GLU A 64 -13.45 -4.53 5.54
C GLU A 64 -13.05 -4.22 4.08
N GLY A 65 -13.08 -5.24 3.23
CA GLY A 65 -12.64 -5.19 1.85
C GLY A 65 -11.25 -5.83 1.67
N ASN A 66 -11.21 -6.81 0.77
CA ASN A 66 -9.97 -7.47 0.37
C ASN A 66 -8.99 -6.47 -0.23
N ILE A 67 -7.75 -6.49 0.25
CA ILE A 67 -6.78 -5.45 -0.07
C ILE A 67 -6.44 -5.36 -1.56
N ARG A 68 -6.44 -6.48 -2.28
CA ARG A 68 -6.22 -6.52 -3.72
C ARG A 68 -7.39 -5.88 -4.47
N VAL A 69 -8.62 -6.25 -4.11
CA VAL A 69 -9.85 -5.68 -4.70
C VAL A 69 -9.94 -4.17 -4.44
N LEU A 70 -9.64 -3.73 -3.22
CA LEU A 70 -9.63 -2.32 -2.84
C LEU A 70 -8.58 -1.54 -3.65
N SER A 71 -7.37 -2.10 -3.80
CA SER A 71 -6.29 -1.49 -4.57
C SER A 71 -6.68 -1.29 -6.03
N ILE A 72 -7.28 -2.30 -6.66
CA ILE A 72 -7.79 -2.22 -8.05
C ILE A 72 -8.85 -1.13 -8.17
N CYS A 73 -9.90 -1.18 -7.33
CA CYS A 73 -11.08 -0.33 -7.48
C CYS A 73 -10.82 1.15 -7.23
N LYS A 74 -9.81 1.50 -6.42
CA LYS A 74 -9.64 2.87 -5.93
C LYS A 74 -8.37 3.56 -6.43
N LEU A 75 -7.36 2.81 -6.88
CA LEU A 75 -6.32 3.37 -7.76
C LEU A 75 -6.90 3.68 -9.16
N ARG A 76 -7.92 2.92 -9.59
CA ARG A 76 -8.73 3.19 -10.80
C ARG A 76 -9.31 4.61 -10.85
N ILE A 77 -9.70 5.18 -9.72
CA ILE A 77 -10.37 6.49 -9.64
C ILE A 77 -9.38 7.66 -9.78
N ARG A 78 -8.06 7.43 -9.61
CA ARG A 78 -7.09 8.53 -9.41
C ARG A 78 -5.87 8.52 -10.32
N ALA A 79 -5.60 7.40 -10.99
CA ALA A 79 -4.77 7.44 -12.18
C ALA A 79 -5.36 8.42 -13.22
N LEU A 80 -6.69 8.61 -13.26
CA LEU A 80 -7.34 9.38 -14.31
C LEU A 80 -7.53 10.87 -14.01
N ASP A 81 -7.88 11.31 -12.78
CA ASP A 81 -8.40 12.70 -12.63
C ASP A 81 -7.73 13.64 -11.61
N ARG A 82 -7.06 13.21 -10.53
CA ARG A 82 -6.46 14.16 -9.55
C ARG A 82 -5.21 13.63 -8.83
N PRO A 83 -4.14 14.44 -8.69
CA PRO A 83 -2.96 14.02 -7.94
C PRO A 83 -3.32 13.70 -6.48
N VAL A 84 -2.71 12.63 -5.95
CA VAL A 84 -2.69 12.39 -4.50
C VAL A 84 -1.67 13.37 -3.92
N PRO A 85 -2.01 14.16 -2.87
CA PRO A 85 -1.12 15.21 -2.35
C PRO A 85 0.27 14.74 -1.88
N TYR A 86 0.50 13.42 -1.80
CA TYR A 86 1.76 12.81 -1.38
C TYR A 86 2.50 12.06 -2.50
N ALA A 87 1.99 12.13 -3.74
CA ALA A 87 2.47 11.37 -4.89
C ALA A 87 3.19 12.24 -5.94
N THR A 88 3.40 13.52 -5.65
CA THR A 88 3.69 14.57 -6.63
C THR A 88 5.07 14.50 -7.30
N ASN A 89 6.06 13.84 -6.70
CA ASN A 89 7.48 13.97 -7.13
C ASN A 89 8.15 12.71 -7.73
N LYS A 90 7.43 11.62 -7.99
CA LYS A 90 7.89 10.58 -8.93
C LYS A 90 6.84 10.41 -10.02
N ILE A 91 6.87 11.38 -10.93
CA ILE A 91 6.05 11.43 -12.15
C ILE A 91 6.21 10.13 -12.94
N ALA A 92 7.40 9.49 -12.95
CA ALA A 92 7.68 8.30 -13.76
C ALA A 92 6.86 7.03 -13.41
N LEU A 93 6.75 6.67 -12.12
CA LEU A 93 6.07 5.42 -11.70
C LEU A 93 4.54 5.55 -11.80
N LEU A 94 4.03 6.76 -11.57
CA LEU A 94 2.62 7.09 -11.73
C LEU A 94 2.27 7.39 -13.19
N SER A 95 3.20 7.91 -14.00
CA SER A 95 2.99 8.09 -15.44
C SER A 95 2.95 6.74 -16.14
N GLU A 96 3.85 5.82 -15.80
CA GLU A 96 3.85 4.46 -16.37
C GLU A 96 2.58 3.70 -15.96
N ALA A 97 2.18 3.76 -14.67
CA ALA A 97 0.92 3.19 -14.21
C ALA A 97 -0.35 3.87 -14.78
N ARG A 98 -0.24 5.11 -15.27
CA ARG A 98 -1.31 5.82 -16.00
C ARG A 98 -1.34 5.44 -17.48
N GLU A 99 -0.18 5.28 -18.08
CA GLU A 99 -0.01 4.98 -19.50
C GLU A 99 -0.42 3.55 -19.84
N ILE A 100 -0.12 2.57 -18.97
CA ILE A 100 -0.49 1.16 -19.16
C ILE A 100 -2.00 0.99 -19.44
N PRO A 101 -2.92 1.47 -18.57
CA PRO A 101 -4.35 1.33 -18.82
C PRO A 101 -4.90 2.22 -19.95
N GLN A 102 -4.24 3.34 -20.25
CA GLN A 102 -4.58 4.19 -21.40
C GLN A 102 -4.21 3.52 -22.73
N ARG A 103 -3.07 2.83 -22.80
CA ARG A 103 -2.58 2.10 -23.97
C ARG A 103 -3.34 0.79 -24.22
N SER A 104 -3.63 0.01 -23.17
CA SER A 104 -4.19 -1.34 -23.33
C SER A 104 -5.70 -1.39 -23.55
N ALA A 105 -6.45 -0.43 -23.01
CA ALA A 105 -7.91 -0.51 -22.98
C ALA A 105 -8.64 0.66 -23.64
N LYS A 106 -7.93 1.65 -24.18
CA LYS A 106 -8.52 2.92 -24.66
C LYS A 106 -9.50 3.54 -23.64
N GLY A 107 -9.22 3.36 -22.34
CA GLY A 107 -10.11 3.81 -21.25
C GLY A 107 -11.26 2.87 -20.87
N VAL A 108 -11.41 1.68 -21.47
CA VAL A 108 -12.46 0.73 -21.12
C VAL A 108 -12.09 -0.08 -19.87
N HIS A 109 -12.57 0.38 -18.72
CA HIS A 109 -12.21 -0.10 -17.37
C HIS A 109 -12.58 -1.56 -17.01
N ARG A 110 -13.21 -2.30 -17.91
CA ARG A 110 -13.63 -3.71 -17.72
C ARG A 110 -13.21 -4.62 -18.87
N SER A 111 -12.33 -4.15 -19.76
CA SER A 111 -11.84 -4.98 -20.86
C SER A 111 -10.93 -6.09 -20.34
N LYS A 112 -10.87 -7.20 -21.09
CA LYS A 112 -9.94 -8.30 -20.79
C LYS A 112 -8.49 -7.81 -20.82
N ASP A 113 -8.16 -6.88 -21.71
CA ASP A 113 -6.82 -6.29 -21.83
C ASP A 113 -6.44 -5.43 -20.62
N PHE A 114 -7.37 -4.60 -20.11
CA PHE A 114 -7.15 -3.87 -18.86
C PHE A 114 -6.87 -4.83 -17.69
N ASN A 115 -7.65 -5.90 -17.62
CA ASN A 115 -7.51 -6.87 -16.53
C ASN A 115 -6.15 -7.59 -16.58
N ARG A 116 -5.71 -7.99 -17.77
CA ARG A 116 -4.40 -8.60 -17.99
C ARG A 116 -3.28 -7.66 -17.56
N ASP A 117 -3.34 -6.40 -17.98
CA ASP A 117 -2.21 -5.48 -17.91
C ASP A 117 -2.15 -4.69 -16.58
N PHE A 118 -3.26 -4.50 -15.86
CA PHE A 118 -3.31 -3.64 -14.67
C PHE A 118 -3.53 -4.37 -13.34
N LEU A 119 -4.27 -5.50 -13.30
CA LEU A 119 -4.69 -6.10 -12.03
C LEU A 119 -3.51 -6.56 -11.15
N HIS A 120 -2.45 -7.03 -11.79
CA HIS A 120 -1.24 -7.48 -11.10
C HIS A 120 -0.43 -6.31 -10.51
N LEU A 121 -0.55 -5.10 -11.08
CA LEU A 121 0.16 -3.89 -10.64
C LEU A 121 -0.57 -3.11 -9.55
N ALA A 122 -1.88 -3.29 -9.40
CA ALA A 122 -2.69 -2.47 -8.51
C ALA A 122 -2.22 -2.52 -7.05
N LEU A 123 -1.97 -3.71 -6.51
CA LEU A 123 -1.49 -3.85 -5.13
C LEU A 123 -0.06 -3.33 -4.94
N PRO A 124 0.93 -3.72 -5.77
CA PRO A 124 2.28 -3.13 -5.71
C PRO A 124 2.30 -1.61 -5.81
N LEU A 125 1.43 -1.02 -6.64
CA LEU A 125 1.31 0.42 -6.77
C LEU A 125 0.76 1.07 -5.49
N ALA A 126 -0.25 0.46 -4.86
CA ALA A 126 -0.77 0.93 -3.57
C ALA A 126 0.31 0.89 -2.50
N GLU A 127 1.08 -0.19 -2.42
CA GLU A 127 2.20 -0.34 -1.48
C GLU A 127 3.30 0.69 -1.73
N ALA A 128 3.68 0.92 -2.99
CA ALA A 128 4.70 1.92 -3.35
C ALA A 128 4.29 3.35 -2.96
N ILE A 129 3.01 3.72 -3.19
CA ILE A 129 2.47 5.00 -2.73
C ILE A 129 2.48 5.05 -1.20
N GLY A 130 2.13 3.94 -0.54
CA GLY A 130 2.14 3.84 0.93
C GLY A 130 3.53 4.00 1.53
N HIS A 131 4.57 3.40 0.94
CA HIS A 131 5.96 3.59 1.35
C HIS A 131 6.36 5.06 1.29
N ARG A 132 5.97 5.77 0.22
CA ARG A 132 6.23 7.21 0.10
C ARG A 132 5.50 8.02 1.16
N MET A 133 4.24 7.70 1.41
CA MET A 133 3.44 8.35 2.45
C MET A 133 4.06 8.17 3.84
N ALA A 134 4.50 6.95 4.17
CA ALA A 134 5.17 6.65 5.43
C ALA A 134 6.49 7.44 5.58
N LEU A 135 7.29 7.51 4.50
CA LEU A 135 8.55 8.25 4.51
C LEU A 135 8.34 9.76 4.68
N LEU A 136 7.35 10.33 4.00
CA LEU A 136 7.00 11.75 4.16
C LEU A 136 6.50 12.05 5.57
N ALA A 137 5.63 11.19 6.10
CA ALA A 137 5.14 11.32 7.47
C ALA A 137 6.26 11.20 8.51
N ALA A 138 7.24 10.32 8.29
CA ALA A 138 8.41 10.20 9.16
C ALA A 138 9.32 11.43 9.13
N ILE A 139 9.47 12.08 7.97
CA ILE A 139 10.20 13.35 7.84
C ILE A 139 9.44 14.47 8.57
N GLU A 140 8.12 14.57 8.36
CA GLU A 140 7.27 15.58 9.01
C GLU A 140 7.22 15.39 10.54
N ALA A 141 7.30 14.14 11.02
CA ALA A 141 7.36 13.80 12.44
C ALA A 141 8.78 13.84 13.04
N GLU A 142 9.77 14.34 12.30
CA GLU A 142 11.17 14.49 12.76
C GLU A 142 11.80 13.20 13.30
N ILE A 143 11.44 12.05 12.72
CA ILE A 143 12.05 10.76 13.09
C ILE A 143 13.54 10.80 12.76
N ASN A 144 14.36 10.18 13.64
CA ASN A 144 15.81 10.12 13.50
C ASN A 144 16.25 9.79 12.05
N PRO A 145 17.07 10.64 11.40
CA PRO A 145 17.50 10.45 10.01
C PRO A 145 18.14 9.09 9.72
N LYS A 146 18.80 8.47 10.72
CA LYS A 146 19.39 7.13 10.59
C LYS A 146 18.33 6.05 10.39
N LEU A 147 17.19 6.15 11.08
CA LEU A 147 16.06 5.23 10.90
C LEU A 147 15.40 5.43 9.53
N ILE A 148 15.26 6.67 9.09
CA ILE A 148 14.74 6.99 7.75
C ILE A 148 15.67 6.43 6.66
N ALA A 149 16.99 6.55 6.83
CA ALA A 149 17.98 5.98 5.91
C ALA A 149 17.89 4.45 5.86
N SER A 150 17.81 3.79 7.02
CA SER A 150 17.64 2.34 7.11
C SER A 150 16.33 1.87 6.46
N TYR A 151 15.24 2.63 6.61
CA TYR A 151 13.98 2.31 5.96
C TYR A 151 14.08 2.39 4.44
N LYS A 152 14.72 3.44 3.91
CA LYS A 152 14.93 3.62 2.46
C LYS A 152 15.69 2.44 1.84
N SER A 153 16.75 1.95 2.50
CA SER A 153 17.53 0.81 2.01
C SER A 153 16.76 -0.52 2.05
N CYS A 154 15.77 -0.66 2.93
CA CYS A 154 14.97 -1.88 3.03
C CYS A 154 13.70 -1.86 2.15
N ALA A 155 13.17 -0.68 1.84
CA ALA A 155 11.94 -0.47 1.09
C ALA A 155 12.15 -0.32 -0.42
N ILE A 156 13.33 0.14 -0.86
CA ILE A 156 13.71 0.24 -2.28
C ILE A 156 14.70 -0.89 -2.55
N LYS A 157 14.20 -2.01 -3.08
CA LYS A 157 15.02 -3.05 -3.70
C LYS A 157 14.94 -2.92 -5.21
#